data_AF-A0A971V039-F1
#
_entry.id   AF-A0A971V039-F1
#
_cell.length_a   1.000
_cell.length_b   1.000
_cell.length_c   1.000
_cell.angle_alpha   90.00
_cell.angle_beta   90.00
_cell.angle_gamma   90.00
#
_symmetry.space_group_name_H-M   'P 1'
#
loop_
_entity.id
_entity.type
_entity.pdbx_description
1 polymer ?
#
loop_
_entity_poly.entity_id
_entity_poly.type
_entity_poly.pdbx_seq_one_letter_code
_entity_poly.pdbx_strand_id
1 'polypeptide(L)'
;MKEQGTILKICEFCGNTFNAYKTTTRYCSHACNSRAYKENKRQMKLTAISYRTMQEIEMVSDQYEKIKDKEFLSVSETAFLLSVGRMTVYRYLHSGSLAAVQIGGKTFIRRKDIDTMFDAKEEYKAKPSTDRKPISELCTVAEIKERYKVNESWIFKVAKEHNFPRTLNKGKTYFSRKHVDAYFSKKNQHTGIAEWYSVDDIMERFNMTVNSVYSFVSENSIPKKKEGKYVFYSKYHVDKLKEEAQPEKLEYYTV
;
A
#
# COMPACT_ATOMS: atom_id res chain seq x y z
N MET A 1 -9.17 -73.33 -16.04
CA MET A 1 -8.76 -72.16 -15.23
C MET A 1 -7.58 -71.51 -15.95
N LYS A 2 -7.71 -70.27 -16.46
CA LYS A 2 -6.60 -69.62 -17.17
C LYS A 2 -5.59 -69.12 -16.14
N GLU A 3 -4.40 -69.69 -16.12
CA GLU A 3 -3.27 -69.16 -15.35
C GLU A 3 -2.98 -67.74 -15.83
N GLN A 4 -3.30 -66.74 -15.01
CA GLN A 4 -2.90 -65.36 -15.30
C GLN A 4 -1.43 -65.23 -14.94
N GLY A 5 -0.57 -65.35 -15.97
CA GLY A 5 0.87 -65.12 -15.82
C GLY A 5 1.13 -63.72 -15.26
N THR A 6 1.77 -63.67 -14.08
CA THR A 6 2.24 -62.40 -13.51
C THR A 6 3.61 -62.07 -14.10
N ILE A 7 3.80 -60.81 -14.47
CA ILE A 7 5.04 -60.32 -15.07
C ILE A 7 5.78 -59.51 -14.01
N LEU A 8 7.01 -59.89 -13.66
CA LEU A 8 7.85 -59.12 -12.75
C LEU A 8 8.35 -57.85 -13.45
N LYS A 9 8.10 -56.67 -12.86
CA LYS A 9 8.47 -55.34 -13.41
C LYS A 9 9.07 -54.44 -12.35
N ILE A 10 9.77 -53.39 -12.78
CA ILE A 10 10.27 -52.32 -11.90
C ILE A 10 9.32 -51.12 -11.98
N CYS A 11 8.94 -50.56 -10.84
CA CYS A 11 8.10 -49.37 -10.76
C CYS A 11 8.87 -48.14 -11.24
N GLU A 12 8.35 -47.42 -12.24
CA GLU A 12 9.01 -46.24 -12.82
C GLU A 12 9.14 -45.06 -11.85
N PHE A 13 8.41 -45.06 -10.71
CA PHE A 13 8.48 -43.99 -9.72
C PHE A 13 9.40 -44.30 -8.55
N CYS A 14 9.24 -45.47 -7.91
CA CYS A 14 10.00 -45.82 -6.71
C CYS A 14 11.15 -46.80 -6.94
N GLY A 15 11.30 -47.35 -8.15
CA GLY A 15 12.35 -48.30 -8.48
C GLY A 15 12.18 -49.71 -7.89
N ASN A 16 11.13 -49.97 -7.12
CA ASN A 16 10.90 -51.30 -6.54
C ASN A 16 10.34 -52.29 -7.57
N THR A 17 10.72 -53.56 -7.44
CA THR A 17 10.15 -54.66 -8.22
C THR A 17 8.72 -55.00 -7.74
N PHE A 18 7.83 -55.33 -8.67
CA PHE A 18 6.44 -55.71 -8.39
C PHE A 18 5.88 -56.64 -9.48
N ASN A 19 4.83 -57.38 -9.15
CA ASN A 19 4.13 -58.26 -10.09
C ASN A 19 2.99 -57.51 -10.80
N ALA A 20 3.02 -57.48 -12.12
CA ALA A 20 2.01 -56.86 -12.96
C ALA A 20 1.19 -57.91 -13.72
N TYR A 21 -0.13 -57.73 -13.76
CA TYR A 21 -1.05 -58.58 -14.54
C TYR A 21 -1.25 -58.08 -15.99
N LYS A 22 -0.84 -56.84 -16.28
CA LYS A 22 -0.94 -56.22 -17.61
C LYS A 22 0.42 -55.70 -18.06
N THR A 23 0.69 -55.82 -19.35
CA THR A 23 1.90 -55.26 -19.99
C THR A 23 1.92 -53.73 -19.96
N THR A 24 0.77 -53.06 -19.77
CA THR A 24 0.66 -51.60 -19.66
C THR A 24 0.86 -51.04 -18.25
N THR A 25 0.90 -51.88 -17.21
CA THR A 25 1.11 -51.39 -15.83
C THR A 25 2.55 -50.89 -15.64
N ARG A 26 2.70 -49.61 -15.27
CA ARG A 26 3.98 -48.89 -15.11
C ARG A 26 4.42 -48.70 -13.65
N TYR A 27 3.49 -48.76 -12.70
CA TYR A 27 3.73 -48.46 -11.29
C TYR A 27 3.23 -49.57 -10.37
N CYS A 28 3.91 -49.75 -9.24
CA CYS A 28 3.55 -50.79 -8.25
C CYS A 28 2.26 -50.48 -7.47
N SER A 29 1.79 -49.23 -7.46
CA SER A 29 0.59 -48.82 -6.72
C SER A 29 -0.03 -47.53 -7.28
N HIS A 30 -1.30 -47.29 -6.95
CA HIS A 30 -1.98 -46.03 -7.25
C HIS A 30 -1.27 -44.81 -6.62
N ALA A 31 -0.67 -44.98 -5.43
CA ALA A 31 0.11 -43.93 -4.79
C ALA A 31 1.35 -43.54 -5.61
N CYS A 32 2.10 -44.52 -6.13
CA CYS A 32 3.23 -44.27 -7.02
C CYS A 32 2.79 -43.61 -8.34
N ASN A 33 1.69 -44.07 -8.93
CA ASN A 33 1.12 -43.45 -10.14
C ASN A 33 0.73 -41.98 -9.91
N SER A 34 0.04 -41.69 -8.80
CA SER A 34 -0.38 -40.32 -8.46
C SER A 34 0.80 -39.39 -8.19
N ARG A 35 1.85 -39.88 -7.52
CA ARG A 35 3.08 -39.12 -7.27
C ARG A 35 3.83 -38.86 -8.57
N ALA A 36 4.01 -39.87 -9.43
CA ALA A 36 4.63 -39.70 -10.74
C ALA A 36 3.87 -38.70 -11.63
N TYR A 37 2.53 -38.76 -11.65
CA TYR A 37 1.72 -37.78 -12.38
C TYR A 37 1.94 -36.35 -11.89
N LYS A 38 1.94 -36.15 -10.56
CA LYS A 38 2.17 -34.83 -9.96
C LYS A 38 3.59 -34.32 -10.24
N GLU A 39 4.59 -35.20 -10.17
CA GLU A 39 5.99 -34.87 -10.47
C GLU A 39 6.15 -34.47 -11.94
N ASN A 40 5.64 -35.27 -12.88
CA ASN A 40 5.68 -34.95 -14.30
C ASN A 40 5.00 -33.61 -14.62
N LYS A 41 3.87 -33.29 -13.96
CA LYS A 41 3.21 -31.99 -14.12
C LYS A 41 4.03 -30.83 -13.55
N ARG A 42 4.84 -31.05 -12.51
CA ARG A 42 5.80 -30.05 -11.99
C ARG A 42 6.97 -29.89 -12.96
N GLN A 43 7.55 -30.99 -13.43
CA GLN A 43 8.65 -30.98 -14.40
C GLN A 43 8.25 -30.27 -15.69
N MET A 44 7.07 -30.56 -16.26
CA MET A 44 6.54 -29.84 -17.42
C MET A 44 6.45 -28.32 -17.21
N LYS A 45 6.04 -27.87 -16.01
CA LYS A 45 5.99 -26.44 -15.68
C LYS A 45 7.40 -25.83 -15.59
N LEU A 46 8.34 -26.53 -14.97
CA LEU A 46 9.73 -26.09 -14.87
C LEU A 46 10.37 -25.97 -16.26
N THR A 47 10.19 -26.97 -17.12
CA THR A 47 10.67 -26.94 -18.51
C THR A 47 10.02 -25.82 -19.32
N ALA A 48 8.73 -25.56 -19.13
CA ALA A 48 8.05 -24.45 -19.80
C ALA A 48 8.60 -23.08 -19.34
N ILE A 49 8.88 -22.92 -18.05
CA ILE A 49 9.53 -21.71 -17.52
C ILE A 49 10.94 -21.57 -18.10
N SER A 50 11.74 -22.64 -18.09
CA SER A 50 13.10 -22.61 -18.61
C SER A 50 13.14 -22.28 -20.10
N TYR A 51 12.22 -22.85 -20.89
CA TYR A 51 12.09 -22.54 -22.32
C TYR A 51 11.76 -21.07 -22.58
N ARG A 52 10.82 -20.49 -21.82
CA ARG A 52 10.50 -19.05 -21.92
C ARG A 52 11.71 -18.18 -21.60
N THR A 53 12.44 -18.50 -20.54
CA THR A 53 13.68 -17.78 -20.18
C THR A 53 14.72 -17.88 -21.28
N MET A 54 14.89 -19.05 -21.92
CA MET A 54 15.79 -19.21 -23.07
C MET A 54 15.36 -18.33 -24.25
N GLN A 55 14.06 -18.30 -24.58
CA GLN A 55 13.53 -17.42 -25.63
C GLN A 55 13.76 -15.93 -25.32
N GLU A 56 13.56 -15.50 -24.07
CA GLU A 56 13.84 -14.13 -23.65
C GLU A 56 15.31 -13.76 -23.81
N ILE A 57 16.22 -14.66 -23.44
CA ILE A 57 17.67 -14.47 -23.62
C ILE A 57 18.01 -14.35 -25.10
N GLU A 58 17.45 -15.21 -25.95
CA GLU A 58 17.67 -15.19 -27.40
C GLU A 58 17.19 -13.87 -28.02
N MET A 59 15.99 -13.41 -27.67
CA MET A 59 15.46 -12.13 -28.16
C MET A 59 16.34 -10.93 -27.75
N VAL A 60 16.83 -10.91 -26.51
CA VAL A 60 17.73 -9.85 -26.03
C VAL A 60 19.06 -9.90 -26.78
N SER A 61 19.61 -11.10 -27.01
CA SER A 61 20.83 -11.29 -27.78
C SER A 61 20.67 -10.79 -29.22
N ASP A 62 19.59 -11.18 -29.90
CA ASP A 62 19.29 -10.74 -31.26
C ASP A 62 19.10 -9.22 -31.37
N GLN A 63 18.48 -8.61 -30.35
CA GLN A 63 18.33 -7.17 -30.29
C GLN A 63 19.68 -6.46 -30.12
N TYR A 64 20.56 -7.00 -29.27
CA TYR A 64 21.91 -6.48 -29.08
C TYR A 64 22.74 -6.56 -30.38
N GLU A 65 22.68 -7.69 -31.09
CA GLU A 65 23.37 -7.89 -32.37
C GLU A 65 22.99 -6.85 -33.42
N LYS A 66 21.73 -6.40 -33.44
CA LYS A 66 21.26 -5.36 -34.38
C LYS A 66 21.76 -3.94 -34.08
N ILE A 67 22.19 -3.68 -32.84
CA ILE A 67 22.53 -2.32 -32.37
C ILE A 67 24.01 -2.14 -32.03
N LYS A 68 24.76 -3.24 -31.86
CA LYS A 68 26.16 -3.21 -31.38
C LYS A 68 27.05 -2.32 -32.27
N ASP A 69 26.86 -2.38 -33.59
CA ASP A 69 27.70 -1.66 -34.56
C ASP A 69 27.12 -0.29 -34.97
N LYS A 70 26.00 0.14 -34.38
CA LYS A 70 25.41 1.46 -34.67
C LYS A 70 26.18 2.56 -33.92
N GLU A 71 26.62 3.57 -34.67
CA GLU A 71 27.24 4.78 -34.12
C GLU A 71 26.21 5.78 -33.56
N PHE A 72 25.04 5.86 -34.20
CA PHE A 72 23.94 6.74 -33.82
C PHE A 72 22.76 5.90 -33.34
N LEU A 73 22.32 6.17 -32.12
CA LEU A 73 21.33 5.40 -31.41
C LEU A 73 20.09 6.27 -31.17
N SER A 74 18.92 5.66 -31.28
CA SER A 74 17.69 6.25 -30.77
C SER A 74 17.66 6.21 -29.23
N VAL A 75 16.72 6.94 -28.63
CA VAL A 75 16.45 6.89 -27.18
C VAL A 75 16.13 5.46 -26.72
N SER A 76 15.39 4.69 -27.52
CA SER A 76 15.01 3.31 -27.21
C SER A 76 16.21 2.37 -27.22
N GLU A 77 17.09 2.50 -28.21
CA GLU A 77 18.30 1.68 -28.33
C GLU A 77 19.32 2.04 -27.24
N THR A 78 19.45 3.32 -26.92
CA THR A 78 20.29 3.80 -25.82
C THR A 78 19.80 3.27 -24.47
N ALA A 79 18.47 3.28 -24.26
CA ALA A 79 17.86 2.73 -23.05
C ALA A 79 18.14 1.24 -22.90
N PHE A 80 18.06 0.48 -24.00
CA PHE A 80 18.39 -0.94 -24.03
C PHE A 80 19.88 -1.18 -23.73
N LEU A 81 20.80 -0.46 -24.38
CA LEU A 81 22.25 -0.60 -24.16
C LEU A 81 22.66 -0.30 -22.71
N LEU A 82 22.07 0.73 -22.11
CA LEU A 82 22.33 1.11 -20.73
C LEU A 82 21.54 0.27 -19.72
N SER A 83 20.66 -0.64 -20.17
CA SER A 83 19.75 -1.42 -19.33
C SER A 83 18.91 -0.54 -18.38
N VAL A 84 18.40 0.59 -18.89
CA VAL A 84 17.54 1.53 -18.15
C VAL A 84 16.22 1.77 -18.87
N GLY A 85 15.21 2.30 -18.17
CA GLY A 85 13.97 2.73 -18.82
C GLY A 85 14.17 3.96 -19.72
N ARG A 86 13.38 4.08 -20.80
CA ARG A 86 13.40 5.24 -21.72
C ARG A 86 13.27 6.59 -21.01
N MET A 87 12.45 6.66 -19.95
CA MET A 87 12.30 7.87 -19.13
C MET A 87 13.59 8.27 -18.42
N THR A 88 14.45 7.31 -18.06
CA THR A 88 15.77 7.60 -17.49
C THR A 88 16.69 8.23 -18.52
N VAL A 89 16.68 7.75 -19.76
CA VAL A 89 17.43 8.38 -20.86
C VAL A 89 16.94 9.82 -21.08
N TYR A 90 15.62 10.05 -21.17
CA TYR A 90 15.10 11.41 -21.24
C TYR A 90 15.53 12.28 -20.07
N ARG A 91 15.57 11.76 -18.84
CA ARG A 91 16.11 12.49 -17.68
C ARG A 91 17.58 12.89 -17.88
N TYR A 92 18.42 12.01 -18.42
CA TYR A 92 19.82 12.32 -18.74
C TYR A 92 19.96 13.40 -19.82
N LEU A 93 19.09 13.37 -20.83
CA LEU A 93 19.05 14.41 -21.86
C LEU A 93 18.61 15.77 -21.27
N HIS A 94 17.58 15.78 -20.43
CA HIS A 94 17.08 17.00 -19.79
C HIS A 94 18.05 17.56 -18.74
N SER A 95 18.78 16.70 -18.02
CA SER A 95 19.82 17.14 -17.07
C SER A 95 21.12 17.56 -17.76
N GLY A 96 21.23 17.40 -19.08
CA GLY A 96 22.45 17.67 -19.85
C GLY A 96 23.59 16.67 -19.60
N SER A 97 23.32 15.57 -18.88
CA SER A 97 24.32 14.53 -18.59
C SER A 97 24.64 13.67 -19.82
N LEU A 98 23.74 13.64 -20.80
CA LEU A 98 23.92 12.93 -22.07
C LEU A 98 23.58 13.87 -23.23
N ALA A 99 24.51 14.00 -24.19
CA ALA A 99 24.30 14.82 -25.37
C ALA A 99 23.45 14.10 -26.43
N ALA A 100 22.64 14.85 -27.16
CA ALA A 100 21.83 14.35 -28.28
C ALA A 100 21.51 15.44 -29.29
N VAL A 101 21.14 15.03 -30.50
CA VAL A 101 20.66 15.91 -31.58
C VAL A 101 19.23 15.51 -31.96
N GLN A 102 18.33 16.49 -32.06
CA GLN A 102 16.96 16.27 -32.51
C GLN A 102 16.77 16.78 -33.94
N ILE A 103 16.41 15.88 -34.86
CA ILE A 103 16.18 16.19 -36.29
C ILE A 103 14.83 15.61 -36.69
N GLY A 104 13.92 16.45 -37.20
CA GLY A 104 12.61 16.00 -37.70
C GLY A 104 11.78 15.22 -36.68
N GLY A 105 11.84 15.61 -35.40
CA GLY A 105 11.14 14.94 -34.30
C GLY A 105 11.80 13.65 -33.79
N LYS A 106 12.91 13.20 -34.38
CA LYS A 106 13.70 12.05 -33.91
C LYS A 106 14.93 12.53 -33.15
N THR A 107 15.23 11.85 -32.04
CA THR A 107 16.41 12.12 -31.21
C THR A 107 17.49 11.08 -31.50
N PHE A 108 18.69 11.55 -31.81
CA PHE A 108 19.87 10.75 -32.09
C PHE A 108 20.93 11.00 -31.02
N ILE A 109 21.49 9.93 -30.47
CA ILE A 109 22.53 9.93 -29.43
C ILE A 109 23.73 9.23 -30.03
N ARG A 110 24.92 9.84 -29.99
CA ARG A 110 26.14 9.18 -30.48
C ARG A 110 26.64 8.21 -29.41
N ARG A 111 27.15 7.05 -29.83
CA ARG A 111 27.80 6.10 -28.93
C ARG A 111 28.94 6.76 -28.13
N LYS A 112 29.74 7.60 -28.80
CA LYS A 112 30.80 8.38 -28.15
C LYS A 112 30.29 9.30 -27.02
N ASP A 113 29.10 9.87 -27.16
CA ASP A 113 28.54 10.74 -26.12
C ASP A 113 28.10 9.93 -24.89
N ILE A 114 27.69 8.67 -25.09
CA ILE A 114 27.45 7.72 -24.00
C ILE A 114 28.77 7.38 -23.31
N ASP A 115 29.83 7.09 -24.05
CA ASP A 115 31.15 6.76 -23.48
C ASP A 115 31.69 7.96 -22.68
N THR A 116 31.61 9.17 -23.25
CA THR A 116 32.05 10.42 -22.62
C THR A 116 31.31 10.69 -21.30
N MET A 117 30.03 10.29 -21.19
CA MET A 117 29.26 10.41 -19.95
C MET A 117 29.86 9.57 -18.80
N PHE A 118 30.51 8.44 -19.11
CA PHE A 118 31.21 7.63 -18.11
C PHE A 118 32.62 8.14 -17.83
N ASP A 119 33.31 8.66 -18.84
CA ASP A 119 34.66 9.22 -18.71
C ASP A 119 34.68 10.51 -17.88
N ALA A 120 33.66 11.37 -18.04
CA ALA A 120 33.55 12.66 -17.36
C ALA A 120 32.92 12.58 -15.95
N LYS A 121 32.80 11.39 -15.37
CA LYS A 121 31.96 11.15 -14.19
C LYS A 121 32.66 11.55 -12.88
N GLU A 122 31.90 12.20 -11.99
CA GLU A 122 32.31 12.36 -10.58
C GLU A 122 32.43 11.01 -9.86
N GLU A 123 33.33 10.92 -8.89
CA GLU A 123 33.49 9.73 -8.06
C GLU A 123 32.15 9.23 -7.49
N TYR A 124 31.96 7.91 -7.47
CA TYR A 124 30.73 7.31 -6.97
C TYR A 124 30.55 7.63 -5.47
N LYS A 125 29.64 8.55 -5.17
CA LYS A 125 29.20 8.83 -3.79
C LYS A 125 28.03 7.89 -3.48
N ALA A 126 28.25 6.98 -2.53
CA ALA A 126 27.15 6.17 -1.98
C ALA A 126 26.05 7.12 -1.49
N LYS A 127 24.80 6.85 -1.85
CA LYS A 127 23.68 7.59 -1.28
C LYS A 127 23.78 7.49 0.24
N PRO A 128 23.72 8.60 0.98
CA PRO A 128 23.78 8.54 2.44
C PRO A 128 22.68 7.59 2.91
N SER A 129 23.02 6.62 3.75
CA SER A 129 22.01 5.80 4.40
C SER A 129 21.16 6.74 5.24
N THR A 130 19.88 6.89 4.89
CA THR A 130 18.96 7.63 5.75
C THR A 130 18.78 6.82 7.02
N ASP A 131 19.55 7.14 8.05
CA ASP A 131 19.37 6.54 9.36
C ASP A 131 17.96 6.87 9.84
N ARG A 132 17.20 5.83 10.20
CA ARG A 132 15.87 6.01 10.79
C ARG A 132 16.07 6.68 12.13
N LYS A 133 15.73 7.97 12.24
CA LYS A 133 15.80 8.73 13.50
C LYS A 133 15.14 7.90 14.61
N PRO A 134 15.84 7.59 15.73
CA PRO A 134 15.24 6.83 16.81
C PRO A 134 14.03 7.58 17.35
N ILE A 135 12.93 6.86 17.58
CA ILE A 135 11.73 7.42 18.20
C ILE A 135 12.08 7.62 19.68
N SER A 136 12.52 8.82 20.04
CA SER A 136 12.97 9.16 21.40
C SER A 136 11.84 9.30 22.41
N GLU A 137 10.62 9.57 21.95
CA GLU A 137 9.48 9.88 22.81
C GLU A 137 8.40 8.80 22.68
N LEU A 138 8.44 7.85 23.60
CA LEU A 138 7.46 6.79 23.74
C LEU A 138 6.49 7.14 24.87
N CYS A 139 5.19 6.99 24.65
CA CYS A 139 4.14 7.18 25.67
C CYS A 139 3.36 5.88 25.91
N THR A 140 2.96 5.66 27.16
CA THR A 140 2.16 4.49 27.53
C THR A 140 0.67 4.67 27.20
N VAL A 141 -0.08 3.57 27.11
CA VAL A 141 -1.54 3.62 26.90
C VAL A 141 -2.26 4.38 28.02
N ALA A 142 -1.77 4.26 29.27
CA ALA A 142 -2.31 4.99 30.41
C ALA A 142 -2.13 6.51 30.27
N GLU A 143 -0.95 6.97 29.84
CA GLU A 143 -0.70 8.39 29.56
C GLU A 143 -1.63 8.93 28.45
N ILE A 144 -1.85 8.15 27.38
CA ILE A 144 -2.74 8.55 26.28
C ILE A 144 -4.20 8.67 26.78
N LYS A 145 -4.65 7.69 27.58
CA LYS A 145 -5.97 7.69 28.20
C LYS A 145 -6.19 8.94 29.06
N GLU A 146 -5.23 9.27 29.92
CA GLU A 146 -5.33 10.40 30.84
C GLU A 146 -5.28 11.73 30.10
N ARG A 147 -4.33 11.89 29.16
CA ARG A 147 -4.15 13.14 28.41
C ARG A 147 -5.32 13.45 27.47
N TYR A 148 -5.84 12.44 26.79
CA TYR A 148 -6.86 12.62 25.75
C TYR A 148 -8.27 12.15 26.16
N LYS A 149 -8.44 11.67 27.39
CA LYS A 149 -9.73 11.19 27.94
C LYS A 149 -10.43 10.19 27.03
N VAL A 150 -9.69 9.23 26.48
CA VAL A 150 -10.20 8.21 25.55
C VAL A 150 -10.12 6.80 26.13
N ASN A 151 -10.97 5.90 25.64
CA ASN A 151 -11.00 4.50 26.07
C ASN A 151 -9.74 3.73 25.60
N GLU A 152 -9.14 2.91 26.47
CA GLU A 152 -7.97 2.08 26.19
C GLU A 152 -8.15 1.14 24.98
N SER A 153 -9.26 0.42 24.91
CA SER A 153 -9.55 -0.48 23.78
C SER A 153 -9.62 0.28 22.45
N TRP A 154 -10.04 1.54 22.51
CA TRP A 154 -10.13 2.41 21.33
C TRP A 154 -8.75 2.91 20.88
N ILE A 155 -7.82 3.17 21.81
CA ILE A 155 -6.43 3.55 21.50
C ILE A 155 -5.77 2.47 20.61
N PHE A 156 -5.95 1.19 20.94
CA PHE A 156 -5.39 0.09 20.15
C PHE A 156 -5.98 0.01 18.73
N LYS A 157 -7.28 0.27 18.59
CA LYS A 157 -7.96 0.32 17.29
C LYS A 157 -7.38 1.43 16.42
N VAL A 158 -7.29 2.64 16.97
CA VAL A 158 -6.74 3.82 16.28
C VAL A 158 -5.28 3.62 15.89
N ALA A 159 -4.46 3.09 16.80
CA ALA A 159 -3.05 2.84 16.53
C ALA A 159 -2.85 1.85 15.38
N LYS A 160 -3.74 0.86 15.23
CA LYS A 160 -3.73 -0.11 14.12
C LYS A 160 -4.18 0.55 12.81
N GLU A 161 -5.25 1.34 12.82
CA GLU A 161 -5.77 2.01 11.63
C GLU A 161 -4.81 3.07 11.06
N HIS A 162 -4.13 3.80 11.94
CA HIS A 162 -3.21 4.89 11.56
C HIS A 162 -1.72 4.52 11.64
N ASN A 163 -1.40 3.23 11.77
CA ASN A 163 -0.04 2.69 11.77
C ASN A 163 0.91 3.39 12.76
N PHE A 164 0.48 3.58 14.01
CA PHE A 164 1.34 4.17 15.02
C PHE A 164 2.49 3.23 15.36
N PRO A 165 3.75 3.70 15.29
CA PRO A 165 4.89 2.92 15.76
C PRO A 165 4.70 2.55 17.24
N ARG A 166 4.84 1.25 17.54
CA ARG A 166 4.69 0.71 18.90
C ARG A 166 5.89 -0.14 19.31
N THR A 167 6.20 -0.11 20.59
CA THR A 167 7.23 -0.95 21.23
C THR A 167 6.67 -1.63 22.47
N LEU A 168 7.11 -2.85 22.77
CA LEU A 168 6.66 -3.61 23.93
C LEU A 168 7.81 -3.70 24.94
N ASN A 169 7.67 -3.02 26.07
CA ASN A 169 8.66 -3.07 27.16
C ASN A 169 7.99 -3.61 28.42
N LYS A 170 8.50 -4.73 28.98
CA LYS A 170 7.98 -5.37 30.21
C LYS A 170 6.46 -5.61 30.20
N GLY A 171 5.92 -6.10 29.07
CA GLY A 171 4.49 -6.38 28.91
C GLY A 171 3.58 -5.15 28.74
N LYS A 172 4.12 -3.93 28.83
CA LYS A 172 3.39 -2.69 28.53
C LYS A 172 3.63 -2.25 27.10
N THR A 173 2.56 -1.83 26.41
CA THR A 173 2.65 -1.27 25.06
C THR A 173 2.93 0.23 25.13
N TYR A 174 3.92 0.67 24.36
CA TYR A 174 4.28 2.06 24.19
C TYR A 174 4.04 2.47 22.74
N PHE A 175 3.61 3.70 22.53
CA PHE A 175 3.43 4.29 21.21
C PHE A 175 4.33 5.52 21.04
N SER A 176 4.65 5.88 19.81
CA SER A 176 5.34 7.14 19.53
C SER A 176 4.47 8.35 19.89
N ARG A 177 4.92 9.17 20.83
CA ARG A 177 4.22 10.37 21.30
C ARG A 177 3.93 11.34 20.16
N LYS A 178 4.86 11.48 19.21
CA LYS A 178 4.68 12.35 18.02
C LYS A 178 3.50 11.91 17.15
N HIS A 179 3.35 10.61 16.92
CA HIS A 179 2.26 10.08 16.09
C HIS A 179 0.91 10.17 16.81
N VAL A 180 0.91 9.90 18.12
CA VAL A 180 -0.25 10.06 18.99
C VAL A 180 -0.70 11.52 19.00
N ASP A 181 0.17 12.45 19.37
CA ASP A 181 -0.15 13.87 19.49
C ASP A 181 -0.59 14.45 18.13
N ALA A 182 0.11 14.15 17.04
CA ALA A 182 -0.29 14.60 15.71
C ALA A 182 -1.69 14.12 15.30
N TYR A 183 -2.09 12.92 15.71
CA TYR A 183 -3.43 12.40 15.44
C TYR A 183 -4.49 13.08 16.32
N PHE A 184 -4.25 13.18 17.62
CA PHE A 184 -5.22 13.76 18.56
C PHE A 184 -5.36 15.28 18.40
N SER A 185 -4.29 16.01 18.08
CA SER A 185 -4.34 17.45 17.79
C SER A 185 -5.21 17.78 16.57
N LYS A 186 -5.25 16.92 15.54
CA LYS A 186 -6.13 17.09 14.38
C LYS A 186 -7.61 16.90 14.73
N LYS A 187 -7.92 16.07 15.73
CA LYS A 187 -9.30 15.75 16.13
C LYS A 187 -9.84 16.67 17.21
N ASN A 188 -8.97 17.24 18.05
CA ASN A 188 -9.33 18.16 19.13
C ASN A 188 -9.52 19.62 18.66
N GLN A 189 -9.87 19.87 17.40
CA GLN A 189 -10.08 21.23 16.87
C GLN A 189 -11.28 21.99 17.49
N HIS A 190 -11.98 21.39 18.46
CA HIS A 190 -13.06 22.02 19.23
C HIS A 190 -12.60 22.65 20.56
N THR A 191 -11.29 22.84 20.79
CA THR A 191 -10.72 23.42 22.03
C THR A 191 -11.11 24.88 22.29
N GLY A 192 -11.77 25.57 21.34
CA GLY A 192 -12.33 26.91 21.55
C GLY A 192 -13.75 26.95 22.09
N ILE A 193 -14.40 25.80 22.32
CA ILE A 193 -15.81 25.73 22.76
C ILE A 193 -15.86 25.60 24.28
N ALA A 194 -16.04 26.72 24.96
CA ALA A 194 -16.13 26.79 26.42
C ALA A 194 -17.47 26.27 26.96
N GLU A 195 -18.57 26.48 26.22
CA GLU A 195 -19.92 26.22 26.70
C GLU A 195 -20.64 25.15 25.86
N TRP A 196 -21.33 24.26 26.56
CA TRP A 196 -21.97 23.07 26.01
C TRP A 196 -23.42 22.97 26.48
N TYR A 197 -24.32 22.58 25.60
CA TYR A 197 -25.72 22.27 25.91
C TYR A 197 -25.98 20.78 26.04
N SER A 198 -26.77 20.39 27.04
CA SER A 198 -27.47 19.11 27.08
C SER A 198 -28.57 19.07 26.02
N VAL A 199 -29.00 17.86 25.66
CA VAL A 199 -30.21 17.69 24.83
C VAL A 199 -31.41 18.36 25.50
N ASP A 200 -31.54 18.20 26.83
CA ASP A 200 -32.63 18.78 27.61
C ASP A 200 -32.61 20.32 27.56
N ASP A 201 -31.42 20.93 27.67
CA ASP A 201 -31.25 22.40 27.57
C ASP A 201 -31.70 22.95 26.20
N ILE A 202 -31.42 22.21 25.11
CA ILE A 202 -31.83 22.61 23.76
C ILE A 202 -33.35 22.49 23.60
N MET A 203 -33.94 21.44 24.18
CA MET A 203 -35.39 21.25 24.15
C MET A 203 -36.11 22.37 24.88
N GLU A 204 -35.65 22.72 26.09
CA GLU A 204 -36.25 23.79 26.89
C GLU A 204 -36.06 25.17 26.25
N ARG A 205 -34.86 25.48 25.76
CA ARG A 205 -34.56 26.82 25.22
C ARG A 205 -35.20 27.11 23.88
N PHE A 206 -35.27 26.11 22.99
CA PHE A 206 -35.77 26.28 21.61
C PHE A 206 -37.11 25.59 21.36
N ASN A 207 -37.75 25.07 22.41
CA ASN A 207 -39.05 24.40 22.37
C ASN A 207 -39.09 23.27 21.33
N MET A 208 -37.99 22.54 21.19
CA MET A 208 -37.80 21.47 20.22
C MET A 208 -38.12 20.10 20.82
N THR A 209 -38.64 19.18 20.01
CA THR A 209 -38.73 17.77 20.39
C THR A 209 -37.36 17.10 20.34
N VAL A 210 -37.15 16.06 21.15
CA VAL A 210 -35.90 15.27 21.19
C VAL A 210 -35.42 14.87 19.79
N ASN A 211 -36.35 14.37 18.95
CA ASN A 211 -36.04 13.96 17.59
C ASN A 211 -35.61 15.15 16.71
N SER A 212 -36.26 16.30 16.87
CA SER A 212 -35.89 17.53 16.16
C SER A 212 -34.50 18.01 16.55
N VAL A 213 -34.12 17.89 17.84
CA VAL A 213 -32.76 18.20 18.30
C VAL A 213 -31.74 17.27 17.63
N TYR A 214 -31.98 15.95 17.59
CA TYR A 214 -31.06 15.01 16.94
C TYR A 214 -30.93 15.21 15.42
N SER A 215 -32.03 15.50 14.72
CA SER A 215 -31.97 15.85 13.30
C SER A 215 -31.18 17.14 13.08
N PHE A 216 -31.51 18.20 13.83
CA PHE A 216 -30.86 19.50 13.72
C PHE A 216 -29.34 19.45 13.95
N VAL A 217 -28.88 18.81 15.03
CA VAL A 217 -27.45 18.70 15.34
C VAL A 217 -26.71 17.82 14.32
N SER A 218 -27.39 16.82 13.74
CA SER A 218 -26.82 15.93 12.72
C SER A 218 -26.70 16.63 11.37
N GLU A 219 -27.76 17.30 10.91
CA GLU A 219 -27.82 18.03 9.65
C GLU A 219 -26.78 19.15 9.60
N ASN A 220 -26.62 19.88 10.71
CA ASN A 220 -25.70 21.00 10.80
C ASN A 220 -24.29 20.61 11.26
N SER A 221 -24.00 19.31 11.40
CA SER A 221 -22.70 18.79 11.83
C SER A 221 -22.14 19.50 13.09
N ILE A 222 -23.01 19.77 14.07
CA ILE A 222 -22.66 20.55 15.25
C ILE A 222 -21.62 19.79 16.08
N PRO A 223 -20.52 20.45 16.51
CA PRO A 223 -19.53 19.83 17.38
C PRO A 223 -20.18 19.22 18.61
N LYS A 224 -19.89 17.93 18.86
CA LYS A 224 -20.44 17.17 19.99
C LYS A 224 -19.34 16.65 20.90
N LYS A 225 -19.60 16.69 22.19
CA LYS A 225 -18.75 16.15 23.25
C LYS A 225 -19.51 15.05 23.98
N LYS A 226 -18.88 13.90 24.15
CA LYS A 226 -19.48 12.76 24.86
C LYS A 226 -18.79 12.58 26.20
N GLU A 227 -19.56 12.69 27.28
CA GLU A 227 -19.10 12.38 28.65
C GLU A 227 -19.98 11.28 29.22
N GLY A 228 -19.45 10.06 29.30
CA GLY A 228 -20.20 8.89 29.76
C GLY A 228 -21.39 8.54 28.85
N LYS A 229 -22.60 8.49 29.44
CA LYS A 229 -23.87 8.25 28.73
C LYS A 229 -24.42 9.51 28.04
N TYR A 230 -24.02 10.69 28.51
CA TYR A 230 -24.56 11.95 28.05
C TYR A 230 -23.77 12.50 26.85
N VAL A 231 -24.49 13.22 25.98
CA VAL A 231 -23.93 13.90 24.80
C VAL A 231 -24.29 15.35 24.91
N PHE A 232 -23.29 16.20 24.70
CA PHE A 232 -23.43 17.64 24.74
C PHE A 232 -23.07 18.24 23.39
N TYR A 233 -23.67 19.37 23.06
CA TYR A 233 -23.48 20.09 21.80
C TYR A 233 -22.96 21.50 22.06
N SER A 234 -22.21 22.06 21.11
CA SER A 234 -21.65 23.40 21.26
C SER A 234 -22.74 24.47 21.35
N LYS A 235 -22.76 25.22 22.46
CA LYS A 235 -23.72 26.31 22.68
C LYS A 235 -23.66 27.36 21.57
N TYR A 236 -22.46 27.86 21.28
CA TYR A 236 -22.21 28.86 20.24
C TYR A 236 -22.77 28.45 18.87
N HIS A 237 -22.56 27.19 18.46
CA HIS A 237 -23.03 26.73 17.16
C HIS A 237 -24.55 26.55 17.13
N VAL A 238 -25.14 26.07 18.22
CA VAL A 238 -26.60 25.93 18.34
C VAL A 238 -27.29 27.30 18.30
N ASP A 239 -26.79 28.26 19.07
CA ASP A 239 -27.36 29.61 19.16
C ASP A 239 -27.27 30.34 17.82
N LYS A 240 -26.08 30.35 17.19
CA LYS A 240 -25.87 30.99 15.88
C LYS A 240 -26.85 30.48 14.82
N LEU A 241 -27.02 29.16 14.71
CA LEU A 241 -27.90 28.54 13.72
C LEU A 241 -29.39 28.78 14.00
N LYS A 242 -29.75 29.06 15.26
CA LYS A 242 -31.14 29.36 15.65
C LYS A 242 -31.46 30.85 15.59
N GLU A 243 -30.50 31.72 15.82
CA GLU A 243 -30.61 33.16 15.61
C GLU A 243 -30.71 33.50 14.11
N GLU A 244 -29.93 32.84 13.25
CA GLU A 244 -30.03 32.97 11.78
C GLU A 244 -31.38 32.45 11.22
N ALA A 245 -32.10 31.61 11.99
CA ALA A 245 -33.37 31.02 11.60
C ALA A 245 -34.61 31.80 12.08
N GLN A 246 -34.45 32.90 12.83
CA GLN A 246 -35.56 33.82 13.08
C GLN A 246 -35.70 34.77 11.88
N PRO A 247 -36.74 34.66 11.03
CA PRO A 247 -37.01 35.71 10.06
C PRO A 247 -37.32 37.00 10.81
N GLU A 248 -36.68 38.10 10.42
CA GLU A 248 -37.08 39.46 10.80
C GLU A 248 -38.60 39.55 10.69
N LYS A 249 -39.23 39.82 11.84
CA LYS A 249 -40.68 39.95 11.96
C LYS A 249 -41.09 41.13 11.08
N LEU A 250 -41.55 40.84 9.85
CA LEU A 250 -42.13 41.83 8.96
C LEU A 250 -43.30 42.51 9.69
N GLU A 251 -43.07 43.73 10.18
CA GLU A 251 -44.13 44.60 10.67
C GLU A 251 -44.98 45.02 9.47
N TYR A 252 -46.11 44.37 9.29
CA TYR A 252 -47.16 44.85 8.40
C TYR A 252 -47.90 45.99 9.09
N TYR A 253 -47.65 47.22 8.64
CA TYR A 253 -48.55 48.35 8.91
C TYR A 253 -49.75 48.25 7.95
N THR A 254 -50.96 48.16 8.48
CA THR A 254 -52.18 48.46 7.71
C THR A 254 -52.57 49.91 7.95
N VAL A 255 -52.69 50.66 6.85
CA VAL A 255 -53.13 52.07 6.74
C VAL A 255 -54.57 52.24 7.24
#